data_AF-A0A7V2AW56-F1
#
_entry.id   AF-A0A7V2AW56-F1
#
_cell.length_a   1.000
_cell.length_b   1.000
_cell.length_c   1.000
_cell.angle_alpha   90.00
_cell.angle_beta   90.00
_cell.angle_gamma   90.00
#
_symmetry.space_group_name_H-M   'P 1'
#
loop_
_entity.id
_entity.type
_entity.pdbx_description
1 polymer ?
#
loop_
_entity_poly.entity_id
_entity_poly.type
_entity_poly.pdbx_seq_one_letter_code
_entity_poly.pdbx_strand_id
1 'polypeptide(L)'
;MALPCQDRARTAVPLPRILAGILLASDDELDSAHQADRTRASLHSRPPPEAPQGGREAQREHSERSRAEDRAGVRHTGRDHGRGAGASGEDEGIVAHAKAGRPVEAEPAKYLSAILLPRGFDPEEGLFPALEGMFGRIDHRGAQHPFSVSDYYEEEMGPDLSRMLVSFERLESPISLVRLKHETAALEERLGRGRRRTVNIDPGYMDYFKVVLASFKQGPQKIFIGDGVYADPVMLYQHGAFTSLPWTFPDFKSGIYDQDLSVIRRIYRDARRAGGGI
;
A
#
# COMPACT_ATOMS: atom_id res chain seq x y z
N MET A 1 -61.44 -8.16 27.16
CA MET A 1 -60.29 -9.00 26.74
C MET A 1 -59.29 -8.06 26.07
N ALA A 2 -58.36 -7.51 26.85
CA ALA A 2 -57.28 -6.65 26.39
C ALA A 2 -56.10 -6.84 27.36
N LEU A 3 -54.98 -7.30 26.83
CA LEU A 3 -53.74 -7.58 27.56
C LEU A 3 -53.00 -6.26 27.86
N PRO A 4 -52.25 -6.15 28.98
CA PRO A 4 -51.48 -4.96 29.30
C PRO A 4 -50.13 -4.93 28.58
N CYS A 5 -49.74 -3.68 28.30
CA CYS A 5 -48.45 -3.21 27.81
C CYS A 5 -47.28 -3.76 28.67
N GLN A 6 -46.29 -4.39 28.04
CA GLN A 6 -44.99 -4.67 28.65
C GLN A 6 -43.92 -3.81 27.99
N ASP A 7 -43.43 -2.88 28.80
CA ASP A 7 -42.28 -2.03 28.59
C ASP A 7 -41.00 -2.89 28.66
N ARG A 8 -40.23 -2.96 27.56
CA ARG A 8 -38.91 -3.62 27.55
C ARG A 8 -37.84 -2.55 27.65
N ALA A 9 -37.31 -2.39 28.87
CA ALA A 9 -36.10 -1.65 29.16
C ALA A 9 -34.94 -2.10 28.25
N ARG A 10 -34.35 -1.14 27.54
CA ARG A 10 -33.08 -1.32 26.81
C ARG A 10 -31.94 -1.36 27.81
N THR A 11 -31.35 -2.54 28.02
CA THR A 11 -30.06 -2.67 28.71
C THR A 11 -28.95 -2.20 27.79
N ALA A 12 -28.35 -1.04 28.10
CA ALA A 12 -27.13 -0.57 27.49
C ALA A 12 -25.94 -1.42 27.96
N VAL A 13 -25.19 -2.00 27.03
CA VAL A 13 -23.92 -2.68 27.29
C VAL A 13 -22.80 -1.62 27.24
N PRO A 14 -21.93 -1.50 28.26
CA PRO A 14 -20.86 -0.51 28.23
C PRO A 14 -19.69 -0.98 27.36
N LEU A 15 -19.22 -0.09 26.47
CA LEU A 15 -17.99 -0.28 25.70
C LEU A 15 -16.75 -0.18 26.62
N PRO A 16 -15.72 -1.02 26.46
CA PRO A 16 -14.50 -0.90 27.24
C PRO A 16 -13.66 0.30 26.78
N ARG A 17 -13.25 1.11 27.75
CA ARG A 17 -12.24 2.18 27.59
C ARG A 17 -10.88 1.55 27.34
N ILE A 18 -10.36 1.67 26.12
CA ILE A 18 -8.96 1.39 25.82
C ILE A 18 -8.16 2.66 26.16
N LEU A 19 -7.24 2.53 27.12
CA LEU A 19 -6.30 3.58 27.50
C LEU A 19 -5.38 3.90 26.32
N ALA A 20 -5.27 5.20 26.03
CA ALA A 20 -4.22 5.75 25.18
C ALA A 20 -2.85 5.60 25.88
N GLY A 21 -1.99 4.77 25.30
CA GLY A 21 -0.57 4.73 25.58
C GLY A 21 0.18 4.91 24.26
N ILE A 22 0.32 6.15 23.80
CA ILE A 22 1.26 6.49 22.72
C ILE A 22 2.64 6.46 23.37
N LEU A 23 3.34 5.33 23.25
CA LEU A 23 4.78 5.29 23.48
C LEU A 23 5.42 5.92 22.23
N LEU A 24 5.92 7.14 22.37
CA LEU A 24 6.84 7.72 21.39
C LEU A 24 8.08 6.83 21.38
N ALA A 25 8.27 6.06 20.31
CA ALA A 25 9.54 5.40 20.06
C ALA A 25 10.62 6.50 19.99
N SER A 26 11.69 6.34 20.76
CA SER A 26 12.85 7.23 20.69
C SER A 26 13.48 7.17 19.30
N ASP A 27 14.05 8.28 18.85
CA ASP A 27 14.68 8.39 17.52
C ASP A 27 15.68 7.25 17.22
N ASP A 28 16.33 6.70 18.25
CA ASP A 28 17.26 5.55 18.15
C ASP A 28 16.60 4.22 17.74
N GLU A 29 15.33 3.97 18.06
CA GLU A 29 14.61 2.74 17.65
C GLU A 29 14.14 2.82 16.19
N LEU A 30 13.78 4.02 15.72
CA LEU A 30 13.44 4.28 14.34
C LEU A 30 14.67 4.16 13.43
N ASP A 31 15.82 4.69 13.87
CA ASP A 31 17.09 4.57 13.13
C ASP A 31 17.58 3.11 13.09
N SER A 32 17.44 2.34 14.18
CA SER A 32 17.85 0.93 14.20
C SER A 32 17.04 0.06 13.22
N ALA A 33 15.72 0.30 13.10
CA ALA A 33 14.89 -0.36 12.11
C ALA A 33 15.21 0.08 10.67
N HIS A 34 15.58 1.36 10.48
CA HIS A 34 15.98 1.91 9.17
C HIS A 34 17.38 1.46 8.73
N GLN A 35 18.29 1.17 9.66
CA GLN A 35 19.66 0.74 9.39
C GLN A 35 19.74 -0.76 9.08
N ALA A 36 18.91 -1.59 9.72
CA ALA A 36 18.83 -3.03 9.43
C ALA A 36 18.39 -3.31 7.99
N ASP A 37 17.46 -2.50 7.45
CA ASP A 37 16.92 -2.65 6.10
C ASP A 37 17.87 -2.13 5.00
N ARG A 38 18.68 -1.10 5.30
CA ARG A 38 19.64 -0.52 4.34
C ARG A 38 21.00 -1.23 4.31
N THR A 39 21.49 -1.73 5.44
CA THR A 39 22.90 -2.15 5.55
C THR A 39 23.13 -3.61 5.11
N ARG A 40 22.09 -4.46 5.09
CA ARG A 40 22.22 -5.85 4.62
C ARG A 40 21.95 -6.03 3.12
N ALA A 41 21.18 -5.14 2.48
CA ALA A 41 20.89 -5.22 1.04
C ALA A 41 22.01 -4.62 0.14
N SER A 42 22.95 -3.85 0.69
CA SER A 42 23.96 -3.12 -0.10
C SER A 42 25.33 -3.81 -0.21
N LEU A 43 25.58 -4.94 0.46
CA LEU A 43 26.92 -5.54 0.53
C LEU A 43 27.34 -6.39 -0.68
N HIS A 44 26.48 -6.60 -1.69
CA HIS A 44 26.80 -7.47 -2.85
C HIS A 44 26.56 -6.86 -4.24
N SER A 45 26.32 -5.55 -4.34
CA SER A 45 26.19 -4.88 -5.65
C SER A 45 27.50 -4.18 -6.04
N ARG A 46 28.14 -4.65 -7.12
CA ARG A 46 29.25 -3.93 -7.76
C ARG A 46 28.77 -2.54 -8.22
N PRO A 47 29.60 -1.49 -8.10
CA PRO A 47 29.24 -0.17 -8.60
C PRO A 47 29.13 -0.17 -10.13
N PRO A 48 28.19 0.60 -10.72
CA PRO A 48 28.11 0.78 -12.16
C PRO A 48 29.31 1.59 -12.68
N PRO A 49 29.72 1.41 -13.95
CA PRO A 49 30.81 2.16 -14.54
C PRO A 49 30.46 3.66 -14.70
N GLU A 50 31.46 4.52 -14.52
CA GLU A 50 31.33 5.98 -14.59
C GLU A 50 30.84 6.48 -15.96
N ALA A 51 29.89 7.42 -15.94
CA ALA A 51 29.41 8.12 -17.13
C ALA A 51 30.33 9.32 -17.49
N PRO A 52 30.40 9.73 -18.78
CA PRO A 52 31.35 10.75 -19.22
C PRO A 52 31.02 12.13 -18.67
N GLN A 53 32.05 12.86 -18.29
CA GLN A 53 31.95 14.24 -17.78
C GLN A 53 31.64 15.21 -18.93
N GLY A 54 30.43 15.76 -18.96
CA GLY A 54 30.07 16.86 -19.85
C GLY A 54 28.62 17.28 -19.67
N GLY A 55 28.38 18.33 -18.86
CA GLY A 55 27.02 18.85 -18.71
C GLY A 55 26.74 19.73 -17.48
N ARG A 56 27.74 20.37 -16.86
CA ARG A 56 27.53 21.20 -15.65
C ARG A 56 27.29 22.69 -15.91
N GLU A 57 27.27 23.16 -17.16
CA GLU A 57 27.08 24.60 -17.45
C GLU A 57 25.63 25.02 -17.75
N ALA A 58 24.74 24.13 -18.18
CA ALA A 58 23.38 24.51 -18.60
C ALA A 58 22.36 24.70 -17.44
N GLN A 59 22.67 24.27 -16.22
CA GLN A 59 21.73 24.33 -15.08
C GLN A 59 21.91 25.57 -14.18
N ARG A 60 22.97 26.37 -14.37
CA ARG A 60 23.23 27.57 -13.55
C ARG A 60 22.44 28.80 -14.01
N GLU A 61 22.22 28.94 -15.31
CA GLU A 61 21.55 30.13 -15.88
C GLU A 61 20.03 30.18 -15.62
N HIS A 62 19.37 29.04 -15.37
CA HIS A 62 17.92 29.01 -15.13
C HIS A 62 17.55 29.42 -13.69
N SER A 63 18.46 29.25 -12.72
CA SER A 63 18.18 29.55 -11.29
C SER A 63 18.29 31.05 -10.94
N GLU A 64 18.97 31.84 -11.78
CA GLU A 64 19.17 33.27 -11.55
C GLU A 64 18.02 34.12 -12.10
N ARG A 65 17.27 33.64 -13.10
CA ARG A 65 16.10 34.35 -13.64
C ARG A 65 14.86 34.28 -12.74
N SER A 66 14.62 33.19 -12.02
CA SER A 66 13.42 33.09 -11.17
C SER A 66 13.53 33.86 -9.84
N ARG A 67 14.73 34.32 -9.45
CA ARG A 67 14.93 35.11 -8.21
C ARG A 67 14.73 36.61 -8.40
N ALA A 68 14.60 37.09 -9.64
CA ALA A 68 14.41 38.51 -9.95
C ALA A 68 12.93 38.94 -10.00
N GLU A 69 11.99 37.99 -10.14
CA GLU A 69 10.56 38.30 -10.35
C GLU A 69 9.74 38.38 -9.05
N ASP A 70 10.27 37.90 -7.91
CA ASP A 70 9.57 37.84 -6.62
C ASP A 70 9.67 39.12 -5.75
N ARG A 71 10.27 40.21 -6.28
CA ARG A 71 10.53 41.45 -5.50
C ARG A 71 9.62 42.64 -5.81
N ALA A 72 8.53 42.47 -6.55
CA ALA A 72 7.62 43.57 -6.86
C ALA A 72 6.16 43.21 -6.54
N GLY A 73 5.72 43.41 -5.29
CA GLY A 73 4.29 43.27 -4.99
C GLY A 73 3.89 43.22 -3.52
N VAL A 74 4.27 44.20 -2.69
CA VAL A 74 3.64 44.39 -1.37
C VAL A 74 3.17 45.84 -1.26
N ARG A 75 1.85 46.06 -1.32
CA ARG A 75 1.21 47.26 -0.77
C ARG A 75 0.11 46.82 0.19
N HIS A 76 0.23 47.33 1.40
CA HIS A 76 -0.62 47.06 2.54
C HIS A 76 -1.60 48.24 2.66
N THR A 77 -2.91 47.98 2.67
CA THR A 77 -3.91 48.93 3.16
C THR A 77 -4.99 48.17 3.92
N GLY A 78 -5.08 48.40 5.22
CA GLY A 78 -6.15 47.89 6.08
C GLY A 78 -7.30 48.89 6.22
N ARG A 79 -8.51 48.36 6.45
CA ARG A 79 -9.53 48.88 7.39
C ARG A 79 -10.77 47.95 7.45
N ASP A 80 -10.85 47.21 8.54
CA ASP A 80 -11.86 47.21 9.62
C ASP A 80 -13.40 47.27 9.39
N HIS A 81 -14.07 46.52 10.28
CA HIS A 81 -15.48 46.49 10.75
C HIS A 81 -16.59 45.76 9.95
N GLY A 82 -17.29 44.83 10.64
CA GLY A 82 -18.73 44.59 10.43
C GLY A 82 -19.26 43.21 10.82
N ARG A 83 -20.04 43.13 11.91
CA ARG A 83 -20.83 41.97 12.37
C ARG A 83 -21.97 41.60 11.40
N GLY A 84 -22.37 40.32 11.34
CA GLY A 84 -23.65 39.93 10.72
C GLY A 84 -23.89 38.42 10.72
N ALA A 85 -25.04 38.01 11.25
CA ALA A 85 -25.46 36.63 11.51
C ALA A 85 -25.88 35.84 10.26
N GLY A 86 -25.83 34.50 10.38
CA GLY A 86 -26.83 33.57 9.87
C GLY A 86 -26.84 33.31 8.36
N ALA A 87 -26.30 32.16 7.95
CA ALA A 87 -26.72 31.49 6.73
C ALA A 87 -26.67 29.98 6.94
N SER A 88 -27.80 29.35 6.68
CA SER A 88 -28.02 27.93 6.47
C SER A 88 -26.91 27.32 5.61
N GLY A 89 -26.26 26.27 6.12
CA GLY A 89 -25.27 25.50 5.36
C GLY A 89 -25.95 24.78 4.20
N GLU A 90 -25.96 25.43 3.04
CA GLU A 90 -25.97 24.73 1.77
C GLU A 90 -24.62 23.99 1.66
N ASP A 91 -24.67 22.71 1.31
CA ASP A 91 -23.51 21.87 1.02
C ASP A 91 -22.81 22.43 -0.22
N GLU A 92 -22.02 23.50 -0.05
CA GLU A 92 -21.11 24.00 -1.06
C GLU A 92 -20.00 22.97 -1.23
N GLY A 93 -20.29 21.94 -2.03
CA GLY A 93 -19.33 20.91 -2.41
C GLY A 93 -18.01 21.55 -2.84
N ILE A 94 -16.90 21.00 -2.37
CA ILE A 94 -15.54 21.55 -2.56
C ILE A 94 -15.31 21.87 -4.04
N VAL A 95 -15.41 23.15 -4.41
CA VAL A 95 -15.08 23.62 -5.75
C VAL A 95 -13.57 23.78 -5.81
N ALA A 96 -12.87 22.67 -6.09
CA ALA A 96 -11.46 22.72 -6.41
C ALA A 96 -11.26 23.66 -7.62
N HIS A 97 -10.24 24.54 -7.53
CA HIS A 97 -9.88 25.49 -8.58
C HIS A 97 -9.77 24.78 -9.93
N ALA A 98 -10.21 25.37 -11.04
CA ALA A 98 -10.33 24.69 -12.34
C ALA A 98 -9.04 24.03 -12.88
N LYS A 99 -7.87 24.42 -12.36
CA LYS A 99 -6.54 23.81 -12.66
C LYS A 99 -6.13 22.67 -11.71
N ALA A 100 -6.78 22.54 -10.56
CA ALA A 100 -6.49 21.52 -9.54
C ALA A 100 -7.23 20.18 -9.81
N GLY A 101 -8.02 20.11 -10.87
CA GLY A 101 -8.88 18.97 -11.15
C GLY A 101 -10.09 18.91 -10.22
N ARG A 102 -10.98 17.94 -10.45
CA ARG A 102 -12.06 17.59 -9.51
C ARG A 102 -11.67 16.30 -8.81
N PRO A 103 -12.11 16.07 -7.56
CA PRO A 103 -12.02 14.75 -6.96
C PRO A 103 -12.65 13.72 -7.90
N VAL A 104 -11.92 12.64 -8.15
CA VAL A 104 -12.41 11.50 -8.93
C VAL A 104 -12.31 10.27 -8.05
N GLU A 105 -13.29 9.38 -8.18
CA GLU A 105 -13.21 8.07 -7.57
C GLU A 105 -12.03 7.29 -8.14
N ALA A 106 -11.40 6.49 -7.29
CA ALA A 106 -10.30 5.65 -7.72
C ALA A 106 -10.80 4.57 -8.68
N GLU A 107 -10.11 4.40 -9.80
CA GLU A 107 -10.42 3.35 -10.75
C GLU A 107 -10.27 1.96 -10.10
N PRO A 108 -11.16 1.00 -10.43
CA PRO A 108 -11.03 -0.38 -9.97
C PRO A 108 -9.65 -0.96 -10.28
N ALA A 109 -8.97 -1.47 -9.25
CA ALA A 109 -7.65 -2.07 -9.34
C ALA A 109 -7.73 -3.59 -9.23
N LYS A 110 -6.69 -4.27 -9.72
CA LYS A 110 -6.54 -5.73 -9.62
C LYS A 110 -5.90 -6.08 -8.30
N TYR A 111 -6.58 -6.80 -7.41
CA TYR A 111 -5.92 -7.28 -6.20
C TYR A 111 -4.98 -8.44 -6.48
N LEU A 112 -3.90 -8.46 -5.70
CA LEU A 112 -2.93 -9.53 -5.64
C LEU A 112 -2.38 -9.70 -4.23
N SER A 113 -1.70 -10.80 -3.96
CA SER A 113 -0.97 -10.98 -2.70
C SER A 113 0.38 -11.62 -2.95
N ALA A 114 1.41 -11.06 -2.31
CA ALA A 114 2.70 -11.71 -2.17
C ALA A 114 2.65 -12.58 -0.91
N ILE A 115 2.89 -13.88 -1.09
CA ILE A 115 2.75 -14.87 -0.03
C ILE A 115 4.09 -15.53 0.21
N LEU A 116 4.48 -15.63 1.48
CA LEU A 116 5.59 -16.43 1.96
C LEU A 116 5.03 -17.56 2.83
N LEU A 117 5.45 -18.78 2.59
CA LEU A 117 4.95 -20.00 3.23
C LEU A 117 6.05 -21.06 3.32
N PRO A 118 5.94 -22.07 4.20
CA PRO A 118 6.91 -23.17 4.26
C PRO A 118 6.88 -23.99 2.98
N ARG A 119 8.04 -24.49 2.52
CA ARG A 119 8.08 -25.39 1.36
C ARG A 119 7.24 -26.63 1.63
N GLY A 120 6.38 -26.97 0.68
CA GLY A 120 5.46 -28.12 0.80
C GLY A 120 4.19 -27.82 1.61
N PHE A 121 3.99 -26.59 2.08
CA PHE A 121 2.70 -26.14 2.59
C PHE A 121 1.66 -26.20 1.45
N ASP A 122 0.51 -26.83 1.72
CA ASP A 122 -0.60 -26.88 0.78
C ASP A 122 -1.50 -25.64 0.97
N PRO A 123 -1.47 -24.67 0.04
CA PRO A 123 -2.30 -23.48 0.16
C PRO A 123 -3.79 -23.73 -0.09
N GLU A 124 -4.17 -24.86 -0.70
CA GLU A 124 -5.58 -25.20 -0.92
C GLU A 124 -6.27 -25.55 0.41
N GLU A 125 -5.52 -26.06 1.40
CA GLU A 125 -6.02 -26.41 2.72
C GLU A 125 -6.12 -25.18 3.64
N GLY A 126 -7.05 -24.28 3.30
CA GLY A 126 -7.51 -23.19 4.16
C GLY A 126 -6.94 -21.80 3.87
N LEU A 127 -5.78 -21.68 3.22
CA LEU A 127 -5.23 -20.37 2.84
C LEU A 127 -5.99 -19.78 1.65
N PHE A 128 -6.03 -20.48 0.52
CA PHE A 128 -6.73 -20.00 -0.68
C PHE A 128 -8.23 -19.81 -0.47
N PRO A 129 -8.99 -20.74 0.14
CA PRO A 129 -10.41 -20.49 0.41
C PRO A 129 -10.65 -19.25 1.27
N ALA A 130 -9.78 -18.96 2.26
CA ALA A 130 -9.91 -17.77 3.09
C ALA A 130 -9.62 -16.49 2.30
N LEU A 131 -8.57 -16.49 1.47
CA LEU A 131 -8.27 -15.37 0.58
C LEU A 131 -9.39 -15.15 -0.44
N GLU A 132 -9.97 -16.21 -0.99
CA GLU A 132 -11.10 -16.09 -1.92
C GLU A 132 -12.34 -15.47 -1.27
N GLY A 133 -12.56 -15.74 0.01
CA GLY A 133 -13.62 -15.08 0.79
C GLY A 133 -13.43 -13.56 0.94
N MET A 134 -12.18 -13.09 1.01
CA MET A 134 -11.82 -11.67 1.19
C MET A 134 -11.78 -10.91 -0.14
N PHE A 135 -11.03 -11.46 -1.11
CA PHE A 135 -10.68 -10.78 -2.36
C PHE A 135 -11.56 -11.20 -3.55
N GLY A 136 -12.34 -12.29 -3.42
CA GLY A 136 -12.98 -12.96 -4.55
C GLY A 136 -12.11 -14.08 -5.14
N ARG A 137 -12.64 -14.80 -6.12
CA ARG A 137 -12.00 -16.00 -6.69
C ARG A 137 -10.56 -15.74 -7.13
N ILE A 138 -9.67 -16.70 -6.89
CA ILE A 138 -8.30 -16.63 -7.41
C ILE A 138 -8.34 -16.94 -8.91
N ASP A 139 -7.72 -16.08 -9.71
CA ASP A 139 -7.66 -16.22 -11.17
C ASP A 139 -6.25 -16.30 -11.74
N HIS A 140 -5.23 -16.07 -10.90
CA HIS A 140 -3.84 -16.40 -11.19
C HIS A 140 -3.18 -17.00 -9.96
N ARG A 141 -2.44 -18.10 -10.17
CA ARG A 141 -1.60 -18.75 -9.16
C ARG A 141 -0.20 -18.84 -9.74
N GLY A 142 0.71 -18.03 -9.21
CA GLY A 142 2.12 -18.05 -9.60
C GLY A 142 2.82 -19.32 -9.14
N ALA A 143 4.01 -19.56 -9.67
CA ALA A 143 4.84 -20.66 -9.20
C ALA A 143 5.36 -20.38 -7.78
N GLN A 144 5.57 -21.44 -7.00
CA GLN A 144 6.32 -21.32 -5.76
C GLN A 144 7.82 -21.26 -6.07
N HIS A 145 8.47 -20.22 -5.58
CA HIS A 145 9.91 -20.03 -5.70
C HIS A 145 10.58 -20.15 -4.32
N PRO A 146 11.76 -20.79 -4.21
CA PRO A 146 12.52 -20.73 -2.97
C PRO A 146 12.78 -19.29 -2.52
N PHE A 147 12.55 -19.00 -1.24
CA PHE A 147 12.92 -17.72 -0.64
C PHE A 147 14.33 -17.82 -0.05
N SER A 148 15.32 -17.34 -0.79
CA SER A 148 16.75 -17.38 -0.42
C SER A 148 17.37 -16.00 -0.24
N VAL A 149 16.56 -14.94 -0.21
CA VAL A 149 17.03 -13.54 -0.19
C VAL A 149 17.36 -13.03 1.21
N SER A 150 16.88 -13.70 2.27
CA SER A 150 17.12 -13.33 3.67
C SER A 150 16.76 -14.48 4.62
N ASP A 151 17.41 -14.52 5.79
CA ASP A 151 17.12 -15.37 6.95
C ASP A 151 16.09 -14.75 7.92
N TYR A 152 15.61 -13.53 7.63
CA TYR A 152 14.80 -12.71 8.55
C TYR A 152 13.55 -13.40 9.11
N TYR A 153 12.93 -14.30 8.35
CA TYR A 153 11.70 -14.99 8.75
C TYR A 153 11.95 -16.34 9.44
N GLU A 154 13.20 -16.85 9.45
CA GLU A 154 13.47 -18.23 9.87
C GLU A 154 13.18 -18.46 11.36
N GLU A 155 13.44 -17.48 12.22
CA GLU A 155 13.17 -17.60 13.66
C GLU A 155 11.67 -17.79 13.97
N GLU A 156 10.82 -17.09 13.20
CA GLU A 156 9.37 -17.08 13.38
C GLU A 156 8.69 -18.22 12.60
N MET A 157 8.97 -18.32 11.30
CA MET A 157 8.25 -19.20 10.35
C MET A 157 8.96 -20.54 10.11
N GLY A 158 10.21 -20.68 10.56
CA GLY A 158 11.08 -21.80 10.25
C GLY A 158 11.87 -21.62 8.95
N PRO A 159 12.84 -22.52 8.69
CA PRO A 159 13.64 -22.50 7.47
C PRO A 159 12.85 -23.01 6.25
N ASP A 160 13.50 -23.03 5.09
CA ASP A 160 12.98 -23.59 3.83
C ASP A 160 11.65 -22.97 3.39
N LEU A 161 11.62 -21.64 3.30
CA LEU A 161 10.45 -20.92 2.83
C LEU A 161 10.36 -20.89 1.30
N SER A 162 9.13 -20.85 0.82
CA SER A 162 8.73 -20.62 -0.56
C SER A 162 7.89 -19.36 -0.63
N ARG A 163 7.96 -18.66 -1.76
CA ARG A 163 7.17 -17.47 -2.04
C ARG A 163 6.42 -17.58 -3.36
N MET A 164 5.30 -16.90 -3.47
CA MET A 164 4.50 -16.85 -4.69
C MET A 164 3.67 -15.58 -4.78
N LEU A 165 3.17 -15.30 -5.99
CA LEU A 165 2.11 -14.32 -6.22
C LEU A 165 0.79 -15.01 -6.54
N VAL A 166 -0.30 -14.47 -6.03
CA VAL A 166 -1.66 -14.81 -6.45
C VAL A 166 -2.43 -13.55 -6.83
N SER A 167 -3.39 -13.65 -7.74
CA SER A 167 -4.34 -12.55 -8.04
C SER A 167 -5.79 -13.01 -8.01
N PHE A 168 -6.69 -12.04 -7.89
CA PHE A 168 -8.10 -12.28 -7.67
C PHE A 168 -8.96 -11.65 -8.76
N GLU A 169 -10.02 -12.33 -9.17
CA GLU A 169 -10.93 -11.95 -10.25
C GLU A 169 -11.57 -10.57 -10.03
N ARG A 170 -11.97 -10.28 -8.79
CA ARG A 170 -12.66 -9.03 -8.44
C ARG A 170 -11.75 -7.82 -8.66
N LEU A 171 -12.26 -6.83 -9.38
CA LEU A 171 -11.68 -5.49 -9.46
C LEU A 171 -12.45 -4.57 -8.51
N GLU A 172 -11.74 -3.87 -7.63
CA GLU A 172 -12.36 -3.02 -6.61
C GLU A 172 -11.45 -1.82 -6.29
N SER A 173 -11.98 -0.83 -5.59
CA SER A 173 -11.26 0.39 -5.24
C SER A 173 -10.00 0.08 -4.40
N PRO A 174 -8.85 0.72 -4.67
CA PRO A 174 -7.64 0.54 -3.85
C PRO A 174 -7.83 0.96 -2.38
N ILE A 175 -8.91 1.68 -2.02
CA ILE A 175 -9.19 2.06 -0.63
C ILE A 175 -9.44 0.84 0.28
N SER A 176 -9.99 -0.26 -0.25
CA SER A 176 -10.23 -1.48 0.53
C SER A 176 -8.94 -2.15 0.98
N LEU A 177 -7.76 -1.72 0.47
CA LEU A 177 -6.46 -2.25 0.86
C LEU A 177 -6.21 -2.13 2.38
N VAL A 178 -6.73 -1.09 3.03
CA VAL A 178 -6.65 -0.94 4.50
C VAL A 178 -7.36 -2.09 5.20
N ARG A 179 -8.63 -2.33 4.86
CA ARG A 179 -9.43 -3.45 5.39
C ARG A 179 -8.74 -4.78 5.11
N LEU A 180 -8.33 -4.99 3.86
CA LEU A 180 -7.72 -6.24 3.41
C LEU A 180 -6.42 -6.54 4.15
N LYS A 181 -5.58 -5.55 4.48
CA LYS A 181 -4.36 -5.78 5.27
C LYS A 181 -4.67 -6.27 6.69
N HIS A 182 -5.70 -5.72 7.33
CA HIS A 182 -6.17 -6.19 8.64
C HIS A 182 -6.75 -7.60 8.56
N GLU A 183 -7.57 -7.90 7.55
CA GLU A 183 -8.15 -9.24 7.35
C GLU A 183 -7.08 -10.30 7.07
N THR A 184 -6.07 -10.00 6.25
CA THR A 184 -4.97 -10.92 5.98
C THR A 184 -4.09 -11.13 7.22
N ALA A 185 -3.87 -10.10 8.03
CA ALA A 185 -3.11 -10.24 9.26
C ALA A 185 -3.82 -11.14 10.28
N ALA A 186 -5.13 -10.98 10.44
CA ALA A 186 -5.94 -11.89 11.25
C ALA A 186 -5.91 -13.34 10.72
N LEU A 187 -5.81 -13.52 9.40
CA LEU A 187 -5.63 -14.84 8.79
C LEU A 187 -4.25 -15.44 9.12
N GLU A 188 -3.17 -14.66 9.05
CA GLU A 188 -1.83 -15.09 9.44
C GLU A 188 -1.82 -15.60 10.89
N GLU A 189 -2.47 -14.88 11.80
CA GLU A 189 -2.61 -15.28 13.21
C GLU A 189 -3.39 -16.59 13.35
N ARG A 190 -4.51 -16.74 12.64
CA ARG A 190 -5.35 -17.95 12.69
C ARG A 190 -4.65 -19.18 12.14
N LEU A 191 -3.85 -19.03 11.09
CA LEU A 191 -3.06 -20.10 10.50
C LEU A 191 -1.76 -20.38 11.29
N GLY A 192 -1.37 -19.45 12.16
CA GLY A 192 -0.21 -19.59 13.02
C GLY A 192 -0.31 -20.75 14.01
N ARG A 193 0.85 -21.20 14.49
CA ARG A 193 0.94 -22.21 15.55
C ARG A 193 1.45 -21.54 16.82
N GLY A 194 0.55 -21.36 17.80
CA GLY A 194 0.85 -20.64 19.02
C GLY A 194 1.08 -19.14 18.75
N ARG A 195 2.25 -18.61 19.12
CA ARG A 195 2.61 -17.19 18.92
C ARG A 195 3.44 -16.93 17.65
N ARG A 196 3.56 -17.92 16.75
CA ARG A 196 4.39 -17.82 15.55
C ARG A 196 3.55 -17.87 14.30
N ARG A 197 3.76 -16.90 13.40
CA ARG A 197 3.15 -16.94 12.06
C ARG A 197 3.69 -18.11 11.28
N THR A 198 2.81 -18.80 10.55
CA THR A 198 3.19 -19.88 9.63
C THR A 198 3.28 -19.38 8.19
N VAL A 199 2.48 -18.37 7.84
CA VAL A 199 2.47 -17.72 6.53
C VAL A 199 2.57 -16.21 6.72
N ASN A 200 3.16 -15.52 5.75
CA ASN A 200 3.11 -14.06 5.64
C ASN A 200 2.40 -13.70 4.34
N ILE A 201 1.43 -12.80 4.44
CA ILE A 201 0.51 -12.40 3.38
C ILE A 201 0.57 -10.88 3.27
N ASP A 202 1.18 -10.41 2.18
CA ASP A 202 1.22 -9.00 1.84
C ASP A 202 0.21 -8.73 0.72
N PRO A 203 -1.01 -8.29 1.08
CA PRO A 203 -2.00 -7.92 0.09
C PRO A 203 -1.58 -6.63 -0.61
N GLY A 204 -2.02 -6.52 -1.85
CA GLY A 204 -1.69 -5.40 -2.70
C GLY A 204 -2.65 -5.25 -3.85
N TYR A 205 -2.37 -4.27 -4.69
CA TYR A 205 -3.07 -4.09 -5.94
C TYR A 205 -2.13 -3.74 -7.07
N MET A 206 -2.61 -3.99 -8.29
CA MET A 206 -2.04 -3.53 -9.54
C MET A 206 -3.04 -2.62 -10.23
N ASP A 207 -2.57 -1.46 -10.68
CA ASP A 207 -3.30 -0.58 -11.59
C ASP A 207 -2.59 -0.52 -12.96
N TYR A 208 -2.87 0.50 -13.76
CA TYR A 208 -2.22 0.64 -15.06
C TYR A 208 -0.71 0.93 -14.98
N PHE A 209 -0.24 1.47 -13.86
CA PHE A 209 1.06 2.10 -13.73
C PHE A 209 1.97 1.40 -12.73
N LYS A 210 1.41 0.70 -11.73
CA LYS A 210 2.20 0.22 -10.60
C LYS A 210 1.63 -1.02 -9.94
N VAL A 211 2.49 -1.66 -9.16
CA VAL A 211 2.15 -2.64 -8.13
C VAL A 211 2.42 -2.02 -6.77
N VAL A 212 1.46 -2.14 -5.86
CA VAL A 212 1.52 -1.59 -4.50
C VAL A 212 1.20 -2.71 -3.52
N LEU A 213 2.00 -2.85 -2.47
CA LEU A 213 1.73 -3.76 -1.34
C LEU A 213 1.35 -2.96 -0.08
N ALA A 214 0.60 -3.56 0.81
CA ALA A 214 0.24 -2.99 2.10
C ALA A 214 1.21 -3.42 3.21
N SER A 215 1.56 -2.49 4.09
CA SER A 215 2.47 -2.72 5.21
C SER A 215 1.94 -2.07 6.48
N PHE A 216 2.13 -2.74 7.62
CA PHE A 216 1.98 -2.09 8.95
C PHE A 216 3.25 -1.37 9.40
N LYS A 217 4.36 -1.52 8.66
CA LYS A 217 5.63 -0.87 8.99
C LYS A 217 5.73 0.44 8.23
N GLN A 218 5.97 1.53 8.96
CA GLN A 218 6.37 2.80 8.37
C GLN A 218 7.71 2.66 7.63
N GLY A 219 7.91 3.46 6.59
CA GLY A 219 9.17 3.57 5.85
C GLY A 219 9.22 4.87 5.05
N PRO A 220 10.40 5.30 4.60
CA PRO A 220 10.59 6.62 3.97
C PRO A 220 9.81 6.79 2.66
N GLN A 221 9.60 5.71 1.91
CA GLN A 221 8.83 5.72 0.66
C GLN A 221 7.33 5.43 0.86
N LYS A 222 6.96 4.95 2.05
CA LYS A 222 5.65 4.36 2.31
C LYS A 222 4.66 5.46 2.66
N ILE A 223 3.49 5.40 2.05
CA ILE A 223 2.45 6.41 2.19
C ILE A 223 1.43 5.91 3.19
N PHE A 224 1.18 6.67 4.26
CA PHE A 224 0.11 6.33 5.20
C PHE A 224 -1.26 6.45 4.52
N ILE A 225 -2.07 5.40 4.61
CA ILE A 225 -3.38 5.31 3.95
C ILE A 225 -4.56 5.08 4.91
N GLY A 226 -4.30 5.09 6.23
CA GLY A 226 -5.33 4.94 7.26
C GLY A 226 -5.14 3.70 8.14
N ASP A 227 -5.67 3.75 9.36
CA ASP A 227 -5.73 2.64 10.32
C ASP A 227 -4.42 1.86 10.51
N GLY A 228 -3.29 2.57 10.59
CA GLY A 228 -1.96 1.98 10.77
C GLY A 228 -1.38 1.31 9.51
N VAL A 229 -2.07 1.40 8.37
CA VAL A 229 -1.65 0.79 7.10
C VAL A 229 -0.93 1.82 6.24
N TYR A 230 0.15 1.36 5.60
CA TYR A 230 0.91 2.10 4.62
C TYR A 230 0.89 1.39 3.26
N ALA A 231 0.76 2.18 2.19
CA ALA A 231 0.96 1.74 0.82
C ALA A 231 2.45 1.82 0.45
N ASP A 232 2.99 0.72 -0.10
CA ASP A 232 4.36 0.60 -0.55
C ASP A 232 4.38 0.28 -2.06
N PRO A 233 4.66 1.27 -2.94
CA PRO A 233 4.86 1.02 -4.36
C PRO A 233 6.12 0.19 -4.59
N VAL A 234 5.97 -1.02 -5.13
CA VAL A 234 7.08 -1.97 -5.29
C VAL A 234 7.53 -2.16 -6.74
N MET A 235 6.67 -1.91 -7.73
CA MET A 235 7.05 -1.98 -9.16
C MET A 235 6.32 -0.89 -9.94
N LEU A 236 6.96 -0.35 -10.99
CA LEU A 236 6.34 0.51 -11.99
C LEU A 236 6.21 -0.21 -13.33
N TYR A 237 5.09 -0.06 -14.02
CA TYR A 237 4.91 -0.53 -15.38
C TYR A 237 5.16 0.62 -16.37
N GLN A 238 6.24 0.52 -17.13
CA GLN A 238 6.65 1.53 -18.10
C GLN A 238 7.35 0.88 -19.29
N HIS A 239 7.21 1.47 -20.48
CA HIS A 239 7.82 0.96 -21.72
C HIS A 239 7.51 -0.53 -22.00
N GLY A 240 6.33 -1.01 -21.59
CA GLY A 240 5.89 -2.38 -21.84
C GLY A 240 6.34 -3.42 -20.80
N ALA A 241 7.11 -3.03 -19.79
CA ALA A 241 7.63 -3.95 -18.77
C ALA A 241 7.46 -3.42 -17.34
N PHE A 242 7.50 -4.33 -16.36
CA PHE A 242 7.65 -3.96 -14.96
C PHE A 242 9.11 -3.62 -14.69
N THR A 243 9.31 -2.53 -13.95
CA THR A 243 10.62 -1.98 -13.59
C THR A 243 10.66 -1.73 -12.11
N SER A 244 11.81 -2.02 -11.51
CA SER A 244 12.04 -1.81 -10.09
C SER A 244 12.25 -0.33 -9.76
N LEU A 245 11.89 0.03 -8.54
CA LEU A 245 12.23 1.29 -7.88
C LEU A 245 13.50 1.10 -7.03
N PRO A 246 14.17 2.18 -6.59
CA PRO A 246 15.37 2.07 -5.75
C PRO A 246 15.18 1.19 -4.51
N TRP A 247 13.99 1.21 -3.92
CA TRP A 247 13.62 0.46 -2.71
C TRP A 247 12.89 -0.87 -2.96
N THR A 248 12.67 -1.29 -4.21
CA THR A 248 12.00 -2.56 -4.50
C THR A 248 12.72 -3.72 -3.82
N PHE A 249 11.94 -4.66 -3.27
CA PHE A 249 12.47 -5.84 -2.60
C PHE A 249 13.39 -6.65 -3.53
N PRO A 250 14.45 -7.30 -3.01
CA PRO A 250 15.43 -8.02 -3.84
C PRO A 250 14.83 -9.09 -4.75
N ASP A 251 13.72 -9.68 -4.34
CA ASP A 251 13.01 -10.71 -5.08
C ASP A 251 12.18 -10.19 -6.25
N PHE A 252 11.48 -9.09 -6.07
CA PHE A 252 10.89 -8.36 -7.17
C PHE A 252 11.97 -7.85 -8.15
N LYS A 253 13.10 -7.35 -7.63
CA LYS A 253 14.25 -6.92 -8.45
C LYS A 253 14.87 -8.04 -9.26
N SER A 254 14.82 -9.30 -8.80
CA SER A 254 15.45 -10.42 -9.50
C SER A 254 14.64 -10.92 -10.70
N GLY A 255 13.47 -10.35 -10.98
CA GLY A 255 12.62 -10.69 -12.13
C GLY A 255 11.88 -12.02 -12.00
N ILE A 256 11.92 -12.66 -10.83
CA ILE A 256 11.25 -13.96 -10.64
C ILE A 256 9.73 -13.88 -10.79
N TYR A 257 9.15 -12.69 -10.60
CA TYR A 257 7.72 -12.42 -10.72
C TYR A 257 7.32 -11.81 -12.07
N ASP A 258 8.26 -11.57 -13.00
CA ASP A 258 7.97 -10.81 -14.22
C ASP A 258 6.89 -11.47 -15.08
N GLN A 259 6.95 -12.80 -15.19
CA GLN A 259 5.94 -13.57 -15.93
C GLN A 259 4.58 -13.53 -15.23
N ASP A 260 4.55 -13.71 -13.91
CA ASP A 260 3.32 -13.65 -13.11
C ASP A 260 2.66 -12.27 -13.24
N LEU A 261 3.43 -11.20 -13.00
CA LEU A 261 2.94 -9.83 -13.11
C LEU A 261 2.44 -9.51 -14.53
N SER A 262 3.11 -10.02 -15.56
CA SER A 262 2.68 -9.87 -16.95
C SER A 262 1.35 -10.55 -17.25
N VAL A 263 1.13 -11.76 -16.70
CA VAL A 263 -0.14 -12.48 -16.82
C VAL A 263 -1.26 -11.77 -16.05
N ILE A 264 -1.02 -11.43 -14.78
CA ILE A 264 -1.97 -10.69 -13.93
C ILE A 264 -2.39 -9.38 -14.60
N ARG A 265 -1.43 -8.65 -15.18
CA ARG A 265 -1.69 -7.42 -15.92
C ARG A 265 -2.57 -7.64 -17.14
N ARG A 266 -2.35 -8.71 -17.90
CA ARG A 266 -3.18 -9.03 -19.07
C ARG A 266 -4.62 -9.28 -18.64
N ILE A 267 -4.82 -10.12 -17.62
CA ILE A 267 -6.12 -10.41 -17.03
C ILE A 267 -6.81 -9.12 -16.58
N TYR A 268 -6.10 -8.26 -15.84
CA TYR A 268 -6.61 -6.96 -15.41
C TYR A 268 -7.05 -6.09 -16.58
N ARG A 269 -6.22 -5.96 -17.62
CA ARG A 269 -6.54 -5.14 -18.80
C ARG A 269 -7.78 -5.64 -19.53
N ASP A 270 -7.91 -6.96 -19.68
CA ASP A 270 -9.04 -7.56 -20.39
C ASP A 270 -10.33 -7.41 -19.57
N ALA A 271 -10.27 -7.61 -18.25
CA ALA A 271 -11.40 -7.36 -17.34
C ALA A 271 -11.83 -5.88 -17.34
N ARG A 272 -10.89 -4.93 -17.34
CA ARG A 272 -11.18 -3.49 -17.44
C ARG A 272 -11.85 -3.11 -18.75
N ARG A 273 -11.48 -3.76 -19.87
CA ARG A 273 -12.13 -3.57 -21.18
C ARG A 273 -13.54 -4.16 -21.23
N ALA A 274 -13.75 -5.31 -20.60
CA ALA A 274 -15.05 -5.95 -20.56
C ALA A 274 -16.04 -5.21 -19.63
N GLY A 275 -15.56 -4.70 -18.49
CA GLY A 275 -16.37 -3.93 -17.53
C GLY A 275 -16.51 -2.45 -17.85
N GLY A 276 -15.58 -1.88 -18.62
CA GLY A 276 -15.63 -0.52 -19.15
C GLY A 276 -15.81 -0.58 -20.66
N GLY A 277 -17.05 -0.74 -21.11
CA GLY A 277 -17.40 -0.56 -22.52
C GLY A 277 -17.00 0.85 -22.96
N ILE A 278 -15.92 0.95 -23.73
CA ILE A 278 -15.60 2.07 -24.61
C ILE A 278 -15.62 1.52 -26.03
#